data_AF-A0A842VB43-F1
#
_entry.id   AF-A0A842VB43-F1
#
_cell.length_a   1.000
_cell.length_b   1.000
_cell.length_c   1.000
_cell.angle_alpha   90.00
_cell.angle_beta   90.00
_cell.angle_gamma   90.00
#
_symmetry.space_group_name_H-M   'P 1'
#
loop_
_entity.id
_entity.type
_entity.pdbx_description
1 polymer ?
#
loop_
_entity_poly.entity_id
_entity_poly.type
_entity_poly.pdbx_seq_one_letter_code
_entity_poly.pdbx_strand_id
1 'polypeptide(L)'
;MLRRLMIFILIMVIASDCMPPPDYSSQSMYSENSEYYIITNSTTSKAEAINYAKRLISNGYNASVYLSDNWYYAVVIGKYDGYMAKAKKRELMANNLARNDAFFTRGDGFRRKIYPANQAGMVQKRSFNNGSYFVVIRSTPSEAEAIRRAKDLRSNYYNAEVYQSDNGYYAVVVGTYEEEIAENKRRELIYREFARKDAFKTRGNKFIRKVYPTESTVRDGYYIVLRSTPSEDEAVRRAERLVSRGYNVSVHLCDNGYYAIVYGMFEIDRAKDIKQDLIYRDIARDDAFLIPEKDVGAQVYPLY
;
A
#
# COMPACT_ATOMS: atom_id res chain seq x y z
N MET A 1 -51.54 22.40 64.42
CA MET A 1 -50.93 21.11 64.75
C MET A 1 -50.76 20.30 63.47
N LEU A 2 -49.54 20.26 62.93
CA LEU A 2 -49.10 19.34 61.87
C LEU A 2 -48.76 17.97 62.47
N ARG A 3 -49.01 16.86 61.75
CA ARG A 3 -48.14 15.66 61.61
C ARG A 3 -48.54 14.91 60.33
N ARG A 4 -47.74 15.01 59.26
CA ARG A 4 -46.66 14.09 58.83
C ARG A 4 -47.17 12.75 58.25
N LEU A 5 -47.02 12.58 56.94
CA LEU A 5 -46.30 11.42 56.39
C LEU A 5 -45.64 11.80 55.05
N MET A 6 -44.31 11.73 55.06
CA MET A 6 -43.41 11.86 53.91
C MET A 6 -43.30 10.51 53.19
N ILE A 7 -43.30 10.51 51.86
CA ILE A 7 -42.57 9.52 51.08
C ILE A 7 -41.67 10.29 50.10
N PHE A 8 -40.37 10.07 50.27
CA PHE A 8 -39.29 10.57 49.43
C PHE A 8 -39.17 9.69 48.18
N ILE A 9 -39.21 10.27 46.98
CA ILE A 9 -38.59 9.66 45.80
C ILE A 9 -37.43 10.57 45.39
N LEU A 10 -36.24 10.00 45.55
CA LEU A 10 -34.94 10.56 45.19
C LEU A 10 -34.81 10.49 43.65
N ILE A 11 -34.92 11.64 42.96
CA ILE A 11 -34.48 11.75 41.56
C ILE A 11 -33.11 12.40 41.58
N MET A 12 -32.10 11.59 41.30
CA MET A 12 -30.71 11.99 41.18
C MET A 12 -30.56 12.79 39.88
N VAL A 13 -30.44 14.10 40.00
CA VAL A 13 -30.05 15.01 38.93
C VAL A 13 -28.55 14.86 38.73
N ILE A 14 -28.14 14.16 37.67
CA ILE A 14 -26.77 14.30 37.16
C ILE A 14 -26.78 15.54 36.29
N ALA A 15 -26.28 16.64 36.85
CA ALA A 15 -25.83 17.79 36.11
C ALA A 15 -24.69 17.33 35.19
N SER A 16 -24.98 17.20 33.90
CA SER A 16 -23.94 17.09 32.89
C SER A 16 -23.52 18.51 32.56
N ASP A 17 -22.29 18.84 32.94
CA ASP A 17 -21.64 20.12 32.68
C ASP A 17 -21.87 20.59 31.24
N CYS A 18 -22.23 21.86 31.14
CA CYS A 18 -22.44 22.61 29.91
C CYS A 18 -21.20 22.54 29.02
N MET A 19 -21.17 21.58 28.09
CA MET A 19 -20.40 21.77 26.87
C MET A 19 -21.04 22.92 26.08
N PRO A 20 -20.29 23.95 25.66
CA PRO A 20 -20.84 24.96 24.77
C PRO A 20 -21.37 24.29 23.50
N PRO A 21 -22.49 24.77 22.94
CA PRO A 21 -23.00 24.23 21.68
C PRO A 21 -21.90 24.28 20.62
N PRO A 22 -21.74 23.23 19.79
CA PRO A 22 -20.75 23.26 18.74
C PRO A 22 -21.02 24.46 17.83
N ASP A 23 -19.99 25.25 17.58
CA ASP A 23 -20.01 26.39 16.69
C ASP A 23 -20.43 25.92 15.28
N TYR A 24 -21.64 26.31 14.85
CA TYR A 24 -22.25 25.95 13.57
C TYR A 24 -21.93 26.97 12.46
N SER A 25 -20.83 27.73 12.56
CA SER A 25 -20.45 28.73 11.56
C SER A 25 -19.79 28.18 10.27
N SER A 26 -20.07 26.92 9.88
CA SER A 26 -19.72 26.40 8.55
C SER A 26 -20.81 25.54 7.89
N GLN A 27 -22.09 25.79 8.20
CA GLN A 27 -23.21 25.18 7.48
C GLN A 27 -23.65 26.04 6.27
N SER A 28 -22.87 26.04 5.20
CA SER A 28 -23.33 26.59 3.91
C SER A 28 -22.94 25.68 2.74
N MET A 29 -23.46 24.44 2.71
CA MET A 29 -23.36 23.62 1.50
C MET A 29 -24.48 22.59 1.27
N TYR A 30 -25.60 22.65 2.00
CA TYR A 30 -26.74 21.75 1.81
C TYR A 30 -27.96 22.52 1.30
N SER A 31 -28.28 22.38 0.02
CA SER A 31 -29.57 22.81 -0.52
C SER A 31 -30.62 21.80 -0.07
N GLU A 32 -31.64 22.26 0.66
CA GLU A 32 -32.72 21.43 1.20
C GLU A 32 -33.53 20.69 0.12
N ASN A 33 -33.43 21.12 -1.14
CA ASN A 33 -34.17 20.54 -2.28
C ASN A 33 -33.34 19.59 -3.16
N SER A 34 -32.14 19.20 -2.74
CA SER A 34 -31.30 18.29 -3.53
C SER A 34 -31.56 16.83 -3.18
N GLU A 35 -31.94 16.01 -4.17
CA GLU A 35 -32.05 14.56 -4.01
C GLU A 35 -30.65 13.94 -3.81
N TYR A 36 -30.52 13.13 -2.76
CA TYR A 36 -29.32 12.36 -2.44
C TYR A 36 -29.56 10.86 -2.62
N TYR A 37 -28.61 10.21 -3.26
CA TYR A 37 -28.51 8.76 -3.32
C TYR A 37 -27.55 8.28 -2.23
N ILE A 38 -27.92 7.24 -1.48
CA ILE A 38 -27.03 6.61 -0.49
C ILE A 38 -26.35 5.41 -1.15
N ILE A 39 -25.04 5.47 -1.33
CA ILE A 39 -24.23 4.34 -1.77
C ILE A 39 -23.81 3.56 -0.53
N THR A 40 -24.28 2.32 -0.43
CA THR A 40 -24.00 1.44 0.71
C THR A 40 -22.89 0.44 0.46
N ASN A 41 -22.69 0.09 -0.81
CA ASN A 41 -21.58 -0.75 -1.25
C ASN A 41 -21.24 -0.46 -2.71
N SER A 42 -20.05 -0.86 -3.12
CA SER A 42 -19.62 -0.87 -4.52
C SER A 42 -18.65 -2.03 -4.72
N THR A 43 -18.86 -2.79 -5.78
CA THR A 43 -18.04 -3.97 -6.12
C THR A 43 -17.93 -4.08 -7.63
N THR A 44 -16.89 -4.73 -8.12
CA THR A 44 -16.77 -5.05 -9.56
C THR A 44 -17.59 -6.28 -9.96
N SER A 45 -18.10 -7.06 -9.00
CA SER A 45 -18.93 -8.23 -9.27
C SER A 45 -20.41 -7.87 -9.31
N LYS A 46 -21.03 -8.01 -10.49
CA LYS A 46 -22.48 -7.84 -10.67
C LYS A 46 -23.28 -8.74 -9.73
N ALA A 47 -22.86 -10.00 -9.59
CA ALA A 47 -23.54 -10.98 -8.75
C ALA A 47 -23.48 -10.61 -7.27
N GLU A 48 -22.32 -10.16 -6.79
CA GLU A 48 -22.16 -9.69 -5.41
C GLU A 48 -23.02 -8.45 -5.14
N ALA A 49 -23.02 -7.47 -6.05
CA ALA A 49 -23.86 -6.27 -5.92
C ALA A 49 -25.35 -6.62 -5.88
N ILE A 50 -25.81 -7.55 -6.73
CA ILE A 50 -27.20 -8.04 -6.74
C ILE A 50 -27.53 -8.75 -5.44
N ASN A 51 -26.66 -9.63 -4.93
CA ASN A 51 -26.89 -10.33 -3.66
C ASN A 51 -26.94 -9.35 -2.48
N TYR A 52 -26.07 -8.35 -2.48
CA TYR A 52 -26.07 -7.29 -1.48
C TYR A 52 -27.36 -6.45 -1.55
N ALA A 53 -27.80 -6.08 -2.74
CA ALA A 53 -29.07 -5.37 -2.94
C ALA A 53 -30.27 -6.20 -2.49
N LYS A 54 -30.31 -7.50 -2.78
CA LYS A 54 -31.36 -8.42 -2.29
C LYS A 54 -31.41 -8.45 -0.78
N ARG A 55 -30.26 -8.48 -0.11
CA ARG A 55 -30.18 -8.42 1.37
C ARG A 55 -30.73 -7.10 1.90
N LEU A 56 -30.50 -5.98 1.23
CA LEU A 56 -31.07 -4.70 1.63
C LEU A 56 -32.60 -4.67 1.42
N ILE A 57 -33.08 -5.22 0.31
CA ILE A 57 -34.52 -5.34 0.02
C ILE A 57 -35.21 -6.22 1.05
N SER A 58 -34.60 -7.34 1.47
CA SER A 58 -35.15 -8.20 2.52
C SER A 58 -35.21 -7.53 3.89
N ASN A 59 -34.44 -6.45 4.09
CA ASN A 59 -34.46 -5.61 5.29
C ASN A 59 -35.33 -4.35 5.12
N GLY A 60 -36.16 -4.29 4.07
CA GLY A 60 -37.14 -3.21 3.85
C GLY A 60 -36.59 -1.97 3.15
N TYR A 61 -35.39 -2.04 2.59
CA TYR A 61 -34.77 -0.92 1.88
C TYR A 61 -35.02 -1.00 0.37
N ASN A 62 -35.35 0.13 -0.26
CA ASN A 62 -35.44 0.22 -1.71
C ASN A 62 -34.03 0.30 -2.32
N ALA A 63 -33.42 -0.85 -2.58
CA ALA A 63 -32.07 -0.95 -3.13
C ALA A 63 -32.08 -1.17 -4.64
N SER A 64 -31.13 -0.52 -5.33
CA SER A 64 -30.91 -0.63 -6.77
C SER A 64 -29.42 -0.77 -7.06
N VAL A 65 -29.08 -1.44 -8.17
CA VAL A 65 -27.70 -1.65 -8.61
C VAL A 65 -27.47 -0.86 -9.88
N TYR A 66 -26.44 -0.01 -9.89
CA TYR A 66 -26.04 0.79 -11.04
C TYR A 66 -24.61 0.48 -11.44
N LEU A 67 -24.36 0.35 -12.75
CA LEU A 67 -23.01 0.31 -13.28
C LEU A 67 -22.48 1.76 -13.38
N SER A 68 -21.35 2.01 -12.75
CA SER A 68 -20.63 3.29 -12.81
C SER A 68 -19.70 3.35 -14.03
N ASP A 69 -19.27 4.56 -14.39
CA ASP A 69 -18.36 4.82 -15.51
C ASP A 69 -16.97 4.18 -15.27
N ASN A 70 -16.67 3.85 -14.02
CA ASN A 70 -15.44 3.16 -13.60
C ASN A 70 -15.61 1.63 -13.52
N TRP A 71 -16.67 1.07 -14.10
CA TRP A 71 -16.96 -0.38 -14.12
C TRP A 71 -17.26 -1.01 -12.76
N TYR A 72 -17.75 -0.22 -11.79
CA TYR A 72 -18.23 -0.74 -10.51
C TYR A 72 -19.75 -0.81 -10.48
N TYR A 73 -20.28 -1.87 -9.88
CA TYR A 73 -21.68 -1.99 -9.51
C TYR A 73 -21.89 -1.34 -8.15
N ALA A 74 -22.44 -0.12 -8.17
CA ALA A 74 -22.84 0.62 -6.99
C ALA A 74 -24.19 0.13 -6.49
N VAL A 75 -24.27 -0.22 -5.20
CA VAL A 75 -25.54 -0.54 -4.54
C VAL A 75 -26.05 0.70 -3.83
N VAL A 76 -27.14 1.22 -4.38
CA VAL A 76 -27.74 2.49 -3.98
C VAL A 76 -29.05 2.21 -3.27
N ILE A 77 -29.29 2.88 -2.15
CA ILE A 77 -30.57 2.82 -1.45
C ILE A 77 -31.30 4.13 -1.64
N GLY A 78 -32.43 4.03 -2.34
CA GLY A 78 -33.43 5.07 -2.51
C GLY A 78 -32.92 6.43 -2.99
N LYS A 79 -33.83 7.40 -2.89
CA LYS A 79 -33.54 8.82 -2.99
C LYS A 79 -34.08 9.47 -1.73
N TYR A 80 -33.29 10.33 -1.11
CA TYR A 80 -33.66 11.00 0.13
C TYR A 80 -33.27 12.47 0.04
N ASP A 81 -33.99 13.33 0.75
CA ASP A 81 -33.50 14.66 1.05
C ASP A 81 -32.22 14.57 1.92
N GLY A 82 -31.47 15.67 2.02
CA GLY A 82 -30.18 15.67 2.71
C GLY A 82 -30.25 15.27 4.19
N TYR A 83 -31.35 15.59 4.88
CA TYR A 83 -31.54 15.28 6.29
C TYR A 83 -31.86 13.78 6.48
N MET A 84 -32.82 13.27 5.72
CA MET A 84 -33.23 11.87 5.69
C MET A 84 -32.10 10.96 5.21
N ALA A 85 -31.28 11.39 4.25
CA ALA A 85 -30.13 10.63 3.78
C ALA A 85 -29.12 10.36 4.90
N LYS A 86 -28.87 11.36 5.76
CA LYS A 86 -27.95 11.24 6.89
C LYS A 86 -28.52 10.34 7.99
N ALA A 87 -29.81 10.48 8.30
CA ALA A 87 -30.51 9.61 9.25
C ALA A 87 -30.49 8.15 8.77
N LYS A 88 -30.85 7.90 7.51
CA LYS A 88 -30.83 6.55 6.92
C LYS A 88 -29.43 5.96 6.82
N LYS A 89 -28.41 6.75 6.49
CA LYS A 89 -27.02 6.27 6.55
C LYS A 89 -26.66 5.78 7.95
N ARG A 90 -26.98 6.56 9.00
CA ARG A 90 -26.70 6.16 10.40
C ARG A 90 -27.44 4.88 10.78
N GLU A 91 -28.70 4.75 10.40
CA GLU A 91 -29.51 3.55 10.61
C GLU A 91 -28.89 2.32 9.92
N LEU A 92 -28.52 2.45 8.64
CA LEU A 92 -27.88 1.38 7.88
C LEU A 92 -26.55 0.95 8.48
N MET A 93 -25.76 1.90 9.00
CA MET A 93 -24.50 1.60 9.69
C MET A 93 -24.75 0.92 11.04
N ALA A 94 -25.71 1.41 11.83
CA ALA A 94 -26.07 0.82 13.13
C ALA A 94 -26.55 -0.64 12.99
N ASN A 95 -27.22 -0.96 11.88
CA ASN A 95 -27.70 -2.32 11.58
C ASN A 95 -26.66 -3.18 10.83
N ASN A 96 -25.42 -2.71 10.65
CA ASN A 96 -24.38 -3.38 9.84
C ASN A 96 -24.83 -3.72 8.39
N LEU A 97 -25.76 -2.94 7.86
CA LEU A 97 -26.32 -3.08 6.51
C LEU A 97 -25.62 -2.17 5.49
N ALA A 98 -24.83 -1.20 5.94
CA ALA A 98 -23.95 -0.40 5.11
C ALA A 98 -22.54 -0.40 5.68
N ARG A 99 -21.55 -0.26 4.78
CA ARG A 99 -20.14 -0.13 5.19
C ARG A 99 -19.90 1.21 5.91
N ASN A 100 -18.83 1.26 6.69
CA ASN A 100 -18.43 2.49 7.40
C ASN A 100 -18.07 3.65 6.45
N ASP A 101 -17.66 3.33 5.23
CA ASP A 101 -17.37 4.28 4.16
C ASP A 101 -18.55 4.51 3.20
N ALA A 102 -19.74 4.03 3.53
CA ALA A 102 -20.96 4.38 2.81
C ALA A 102 -21.10 5.91 2.73
N PHE A 103 -21.49 6.42 1.59
CA PHE A 103 -21.56 7.87 1.36
C PHE A 103 -22.82 8.22 0.57
N PHE A 104 -23.12 9.51 0.51
CA PHE A 104 -24.20 10.02 -0.31
C PHE A 104 -23.67 10.93 -1.41
N THR A 105 -24.40 11.01 -2.52
CA THR A 105 -24.08 11.88 -3.64
C THR A 105 -25.34 12.48 -4.22
N ARG A 106 -25.23 13.66 -4.84
CA ARG A 106 -26.34 14.32 -5.53
C ARG A 106 -26.40 13.85 -6.99
N GLY A 107 -27.60 13.67 -7.52
CA GLY A 107 -27.82 13.30 -8.93
C GLY A 107 -27.07 12.02 -9.34
N ASP A 108 -26.62 11.95 -10.60
CA ASP A 108 -25.82 10.84 -11.13
C ASP A 108 -24.35 10.83 -10.64
N GLY A 109 -24.02 11.54 -9.56
CA GLY A 109 -22.66 11.58 -9.02
C GLY A 109 -22.10 10.20 -8.66
N PHE A 110 -22.94 9.20 -8.44
CA PHE A 110 -22.54 7.81 -8.24
C PHE A 110 -21.96 7.18 -9.53
N ARG A 111 -22.37 7.62 -10.73
CA ARG A 111 -21.81 7.08 -11.98
C ARG A 111 -20.35 7.50 -12.17
N ARG A 112 -20.02 8.73 -11.79
CA ARG A 112 -18.70 9.34 -12.03
C ARG A 112 -17.71 9.20 -10.88
N LYS A 113 -18.18 8.82 -9.69
CA LYS A 113 -17.33 8.80 -8.49
C LYS A 113 -16.43 7.56 -8.46
N ILE A 114 -15.17 7.79 -8.08
CA ILE A 114 -14.19 6.75 -7.79
C ILE A 114 -14.53 6.21 -6.40
N TYR A 115 -14.96 4.95 -6.35
CA TYR A 115 -15.34 4.29 -5.11
C TYR A 115 -14.09 3.83 -4.36
N PRO A 116 -14.00 4.01 -3.02
CA PRO A 116 -13.02 3.32 -2.20
C PRO A 116 -13.37 1.83 -2.24
N ALA A 117 -12.79 1.14 -3.21
CA ALA A 117 -13.26 -0.14 -3.61
C ALA A 117 -12.84 -1.22 -2.60
N ASN A 118 -13.81 -2.07 -2.24
CA ASN A 118 -13.52 -3.45 -1.87
C ASN A 118 -12.96 -4.10 -3.13
N GLN A 119 -11.71 -3.84 -3.48
CA GLN A 119 -11.06 -4.42 -4.66
C GLN A 119 -10.65 -5.85 -4.35
N ALA A 120 -11.60 -6.73 -4.08
CA ALA A 120 -11.34 -8.16 -4.15
C ALA A 120 -11.19 -8.55 -5.63
N GLY A 121 -9.99 -8.31 -6.20
CA GLY A 121 -9.47 -9.13 -7.30
C GLY A 121 -9.72 -8.70 -8.74
N MET A 122 -9.89 -7.41 -9.06
CA MET A 122 -9.82 -6.97 -10.46
C MET A 122 -8.53 -6.20 -10.75
N VAL A 123 -7.90 -6.63 -11.84
CA VAL A 123 -6.78 -5.95 -12.48
C VAL A 123 -7.33 -4.81 -13.34
N GLN A 124 -7.03 -3.56 -13.01
CA GLN A 124 -7.58 -2.42 -13.74
C GLN A 124 -6.90 -2.27 -15.11
N LYS A 125 -7.69 -2.26 -16.19
CA LYS A 125 -7.27 -1.85 -17.54
C LYS A 125 -7.75 -0.43 -17.85
N ARG A 126 -6.84 0.52 -17.63
CA ARG A 126 -6.74 1.91 -18.15
C ARG A 126 -7.89 2.93 -17.90
N SER A 127 -7.59 3.90 -17.02
CA SER A 127 -7.64 5.35 -17.29
C SER A 127 -6.77 6.06 -16.24
N PHE A 128 -5.83 6.93 -16.64
CA PHE A 128 -4.84 7.53 -15.72
C PHE A 128 -4.77 9.05 -15.91
N ASN A 129 -4.91 9.80 -14.82
CA ASN A 129 -4.67 11.25 -14.81
C ASN A 129 -3.15 11.54 -14.86
N ASN A 130 -2.71 12.26 -15.89
CA ASN A 130 -1.29 12.57 -16.17
C ASN A 130 -0.61 13.49 -15.12
N GLY A 131 -1.35 13.98 -14.12
CA GLY A 131 -0.85 14.81 -13.02
C GLY A 131 -0.43 14.02 -11.77
N SER A 132 -0.82 12.76 -11.63
CA SER A 132 -0.65 12.02 -10.37
C SER A 132 0.53 11.03 -10.40
N TYR A 133 1.17 10.86 -9.24
CA TYR A 133 2.19 9.85 -8.97
C TYR A 133 1.58 8.60 -8.34
N PHE A 134 1.94 7.45 -8.88
CA PHE A 134 1.56 6.13 -8.42
C PHE A 134 2.70 5.57 -7.57
N VAL A 135 2.39 5.05 -6.37
CA VAL A 135 3.39 4.37 -5.53
C VAL A 135 3.30 2.88 -5.81
N VAL A 136 4.27 2.37 -6.57
CA VAL A 136 4.36 0.95 -6.90
C VAL A 136 5.19 0.27 -5.83
N ILE A 137 4.59 -0.68 -5.12
CA ILE A 137 5.24 -1.34 -3.98
C ILE A 137 5.83 -2.71 -4.33
N ARG A 138 5.32 -3.34 -5.39
CA ARG A 138 5.75 -4.64 -5.88
C ARG A 138 5.16 -4.91 -7.25
N SER A 139 5.83 -5.77 -8.01
CA SER A 139 5.26 -6.43 -9.17
C SER A 139 5.67 -7.88 -9.25
N THR A 140 4.77 -8.71 -9.72
CA THR A 140 4.90 -10.17 -9.75
C THR A 140 4.38 -10.70 -11.09
N PRO A 141 4.89 -11.85 -11.62
CA PRO A 141 4.30 -12.45 -12.80
C PRO A 141 2.99 -13.19 -12.45
N SER A 142 2.69 -13.36 -11.16
CA SER A 142 1.51 -14.04 -10.66
C SER A 142 0.39 -13.06 -10.30
N GLU A 143 -0.69 -13.09 -11.06
CA GLU A 143 -1.92 -12.34 -10.78
C GLU A 143 -2.46 -12.65 -9.37
N ALA A 144 -2.48 -13.93 -9.00
CA ALA A 144 -2.97 -14.39 -7.71
C ALA A 144 -2.15 -13.83 -6.55
N GLU A 145 -0.82 -13.76 -6.71
CA GLU A 145 0.06 -13.17 -5.71
C GLU A 145 -0.14 -11.65 -5.61
N ALA A 146 -0.26 -10.95 -6.73
CA ALA A 146 -0.53 -9.50 -6.75
C ALA A 146 -1.86 -9.18 -6.06
N ILE A 147 -2.92 -9.95 -6.36
CA ILE A 147 -4.23 -9.82 -5.74
C ILE A 147 -4.15 -10.10 -4.23
N ARG A 148 -3.47 -11.17 -3.81
CA ARG A 148 -3.28 -11.49 -2.39
C ARG A 148 -2.60 -10.32 -1.66
N ARG A 149 -1.50 -9.81 -2.21
CA ARG A 149 -0.75 -8.72 -1.57
C ARG A 149 -1.56 -7.43 -1.52
N ALA A 150 -2.29 -7.10 -2.58
CA ALA A 150 -3.19 -5.96 -2.58
C ALA A 150 -4.31 -6.09 -1.54
N LYS A 151 -4.82 -7.31 -1.29
CA LYS A 151 -5.77 -7.57 -0.19
C LYS A 151 -5.13 -7.30 1.17
N ASP A 152 -3.92 -7.82 1.42
CA ASP A 152 -3.21 -7.60 2.69
C ASP A 152 -3.05 -6.10 3.00
N LEU A 153 -2.72 -5.29 1.98
CA LEU A 153 -2.55 -3.84 2.14
C LEU A 153 -3.87 -3.12 2.40
N ARG A 154 -4.95 -3.54 1.74
CA ARG A 154 -6.29 -2.97 1.99
C ARG A 154 -6.80 -3.29 3.38
N SER A 155 -6.51 -4.48 3.90
CA SER A 155 -6.79 -4.84 5.29
C SER A 155 -6.04 -3.94 6.28
N ASN A 156 -4.96 -3.29 5.85
CA ASN A 156 -4.20 -2.28 6.60
C ASN A 156 -4.58 -0.83 6.21
N TYR A 157 -5.78 -0.62 5.67
CA TYR A 157 -6.33 0.69 5.30
C TYR A 157 -5.58 1.44 4.17
N TYR A 158 -4.74 0.74 3.40
CA TYR A 158 -4.11 1.32 2.21
C TYR A 158 -5.01 1.17 0.97
N ASN A 159 -5.10 2.23 0.16
CA ASN A 159 -5.78 2.19 -1.12
C ASN A 159 -4.91 1.46 -2.17
N ALA A 160 -4.81 0.13 -2.06
CA ALA A 160 -4.00 -0.68 -2.97
C ALA A 160 -4.81 -1.13 -4.19
N GLU A 161 -4.17 -1.20 -5.35
CA GLU A 161 -4.74 -1.59 -6.63
C GLU A 161 -3.79 -2.52 -7.38
N VAL A 162 -4.32 -3.34 -8.29
CA VAL A 162 -3.51 -4.21 -9.15
C VAL A 162 -3.68 -3.79 -10.60
N TYR A 163 -2.56 -3.68 -11.32
CA TYR A 163 -2.53 -3.32 -12.72
C TYR A 163 -1.74 -4.34 -13.52
N GLN A 164 -2.28 -4.76 -14.67
CA GLN A 164 -1.54 -5.59 -15.63
C GLN A 164 -0.69 -4.67 -16.47
N SER A 165 0.58 -5.04 -16.58
CA SER A 165 1.58 -4.35 -17.35
C SER A 165 1.71 -4.97 -18.73
N ASP A 166 2.16 -4.19 -19.71
CA ASP A 166 2.23 -4.64 -21.11
C ASP A 166 3.23 -5.81 -21.28
N ASN A 167 4.13 -6.02 -20.31
CA ASN A 167 5.10 -7.12 -20.26
C ASN A 167 4.58 -8.38 -19.54
N GLY A 168 3.28 -8.48 -19.25
CA GLY A 168 2.65 -9.67 -18.64
C GLY A 168 2.74 -9.73 -17.11
N TYR A 169 3.24 -8.69 -16.45
CA TYR A 169 3.39 -8.64 -15.00
C TYR A 169 2.21 -7.93 -14.35
N TYR A 170 2.04 -8.13 -13.04
CA TYR A 170 0.98 -7.53 -12.24
C TYR A 170 1.58 -6.64 -11.16
N ALA A 171 1.34 -5.34 -11.28
CA ALA A 171 1.84 -4.32 -10.38
C ALA A 171 0.85 -4.02 -9.27
N VAL A 172 1.34 -4.02 -8.03
CA VAL A 172 0.59 -3.59 -6.85
C VAL A 172 0.93 -2.14 -6.57
N VAL A 173 -0.09 -1.29 -6.64
CA VAL A 173 0.03 0.17 -6.54
C VAL A 173 -0.75 0.66 -5.34
N VAL A 174 -0.15 1.45 -4.48
CA VAL A 174 -0.82 2.10 -3.35
C VAL A 174 -1.14 3.53 -3.74
N GLY A 175 -2.38 3.74 -4.21
CA GLY A 175 -2.97 5.05 -4.45
C GLY A 175 -2.30 5.91 -5.54
N THR A 176 -2.88 7.11 -5.68
CA THR A 176 -2.39 8.18 -6.53
C THR A 176 -2.23 9.43 -5.69
N TYR A 177 -1.04 10.01 -5.71
CA TYR A 177 -0.70 11.16 -4.87
C TYR A 177 0.01 12.24 -5.68
N GLU A 178 0.14 13.42 -5.10
CA GLU A 178 1.11 14.41 -5.56
C GLU A 178 2.53 13.94 -5.25
N GLU A 179 3.53 14.53 -5.92
CA GLU A 179 4.90 14.01 -5.94
C GLU A 179 5.54 13.81 -4.56
N GLU A 180 5.37 14.81 -3.69
CA GLU A 180 5.93 14.83 -2.35
C GLU A 180 5.20 13.84 -1.44
N ILE A 181 3.86 13.80 -1.51
CA ILE A 181 3.03 12.85 -0.76
C ILE A 181 3.33 11.41 -1.19
N ALA A 182 3.54 11.17 -2.49
CA ALA A 182 3.92 9.86 -3.02
C ALA A 182 5.25 9.37 -2.44
N GLU A 183 6.25 10.26 -2.32
CA GLU A 183 7.55 9.90 -1.74
C GLU A 183 7.45 9.61 -0.25
N ASN A 184 6.72 10.43 0.50
CA ASN A 184 6.48 10.21 1.92
C ASN A 184 5.72 8.89 2.15
N LYS A 185 4.70 8.60 1.33
CA LYS A 185 3.95 7.34 1.41
C LYS A 185 4.82 6.13 1.05
N ARG A 186 5.69 6.25 0.05
CA ARG A 186 6.67 5.20 -0.31
C ARG A 186 7.59 4.89 0.86
N ARG A 187 8.18 5.92 1.50
CA ARG A 187 9.05 5.74 2.67
C ARG A 187 8.32 5.13 3.85
N GLU A 188 7.10 5.58 4.13
CA GLU A 188 6.24 5.03 5.18
C GLU A 188 5.99 3.53 4.97
N LEU A 189 5.62 3.14 3.74
CA LEU A 189 5.34 1.74 3.39
C LEU A 189 6.60 0.86 3.50
N ILE A 190 7.78 1.39 3.19
CA ILE A 190 9.07 0.70 3.37
C ILE A 190 9.39 0.56 4.87
N TYR A 191 9.26 1.63 5.64
CA TYR A 191 9.54 1.64 7.08
C TYR A 191 8.64 0.68 7.84
N ARG A 192 7.38 0.56 7.45
CA ARG A 192 6.40 -0.37 8.02
C ARG A 192 6.43 -1.78 7.41
N GLU A 193 7.41 -2.07 6.57
CA GLU A 193 7.61 -3.38 5.91
C GLU A 193 6.43 -3.85 5.03
N PHE A 194 5.52 -2.94 4.68
CA PHE A 194 4.44 -3.19 3.73
C PHE A 194 4.93 -3.16 2.27
N ALA A 195 6.03 -2.45 2.01
CA ALA A 195 6.69 -2.36 0.72
C ALA A 195 8.19 -2.70 0.83
N ARG A 196 8.75 -3.26 -0.23
CA ARG A 196 10.18 -3.53 -0.33
C ARG A 196 10.97 -2.24 -0.61
N LYS A 197 12.28 -2.26 -0.37
CA LYS A 197 13.16 -1.10 -0.63
C LYS A 197 13.17 -0.65 -2.10
N ASP A 198 12.83 -1.53 -3.04
CA ASP A 198 12.66 -1.24 -4.47
C ASP A 198 11.28 -0.67 -4.83
N ALA A 199 10.41 -0.43 -3.85
CA ALA A 199 9.20 0.34 -4.09
C ALA A 199 9.57 1.74 -4.63
N PHE A 200 8.89 2.15 -5.69
CA PHE A 200 9.17 3.38 -6.42
C PHE A 200 7.89 4.16 -6.69
N LYS A 201 8.01 5.48 -6.85
CA LYS A 201 6.94 6.31 -7.38
C LYS A 201 7.13 6.52 -8.87
N THR A 202 6.05 6.60 -9.62
CA THR A 202 6.10 6.95 -11.05
C THR A 202 4.94 7.84 -11.44
N ARG A 203 5.12 8.64 -12.49
CA ARG A 203 4.08 9.54 -12.98
C ARG A 203 3.28 8.90 -14.11
N GLY A 204 1.95 9.00 -14.03
CA GLY A 204 1.06 8.45 -15.05
C GLY A 204 1.21 6.93 -15.22
N ASN A 205 0.94 6.44 -16.43
CA ASN A 205 0.98 5.02 -16.76
C ASN A 205 2.39 4.46 -17.05
N LYS A 206 3.46 5.18 -16.71
CA LYS A 206 4.84 4.76 -17.01
C LYS A 206 5.20 3.42 -16.35
N PHE A 207 4.53 3.05 -15.25
CA PHE A 207 4.71 1.73 -14.64
C PHE A 207 4.32 0.58 -15.59
N ILE A 208 3.28 0.76 -16.41
CA ILE A 208 2.76 -0.29 -17.33
C ILE A 208 3.80 -0.75 -18.35
N ARG A 209 4.71 0.15 -18.76
CA ARG A 209 5.78 -0.14 -19.72
C ARG A 209 7.14 -0.38 -19.06
N LYS A 210 7.26 -0.10 -17.76
CA LYS A 210 8.53 -0.26 -17.05
C LYS A 210 8.67 -1.72 -16.67
N VAL A 211 9.72 -2.36 -17.16
CA VAL A 211 10.08 -3.74 -16.79
C VAL A 211 10.21 -3.78 -15.27
N TYR A 212 9.35 -4.59 -14.67
CA TYR A 212 9.32 -4.77 -13.24
C TYR A 212 10.39 -5.76 -12.83
N PRO A 213 11.15 -5.47 -11.78
CA PRO A 213 11.95 -6.49 -11.15
C PRO A 213 11.02 -7.45 -10.41
N THR A 214 10.64 -8.53 -11.08
CA THR A 214 10.46 -9.79 -10.39
C THR A 214 11.81 -10.31 -9.99
N GLU A 215 11.80 -11.29 -9.10
CA GLU A 215 12.95 -12.03 -8.58
C GLU A 215 13.90 -12.62 -9.65
N SER A 216 13.70 -12.38 -10.94
CA SER A 216 14.59 -12.78 -12.03
C SER A 216 15.03 -11.70 -13.03
N THR A 217 14.66 -10.41 -12.91
CA THR A 217 15.51 -9.40 -13.57
C THR A 217 16.67 -9.18 -12.63
N VAL A 218 17.76 -9.89 -12.93
CA VAL A 218 19.12 -9.62 -12.48
C VAL A 218 19.22 -8.17 -12.02
N ARG A 219 19.11 -7.94 -10.71
CA ARG A 219 19.84 -6.82 -10.15
C ARG A 219 21.26 -7.21 -10.52
N ASP A 220 21.97 -6.38 -11.29
CA ASP A 220 23.42 -6.48 -11.28
C ASP A 220 23.80 -6.21 -9.82
N GLY A 221 23.83 -7.28 -9.03
CA GLY A 221 24.13 -7.26 -7.62
C GLY A 221 25.60 -6.97 -7.54
N TYR A 222 25.98 -5.89 -6.87
CA TYR A 222 27.37 -5.59 -6.69
C TYR A 222 27.82 -6.22 -5.38
N TYR A 223 28.82 -7.08 -5.50
CA TYR A 223 29.68 -7.48 -4.41
C TYR A 223 30.66 -6.35 -4.12
N ILE A 224 31.00 -6.18 -2.85
CA ILE A 224 32.16 -5.36 -2.45
C ILE A 224 33.32 -6.31 -2.25
N VAL A 225 34.34 -6.21 -3.09
CA VAL A 225 35.54 -7.03 -2.98
C VAL A 225 36.41 -6.46 -1.88
N LEU A 226 36.58 -7.24 -0.80
CA LEU A 226 37.39 -6.83 0.33
C LEU A 226 38.87 -7.15 0.12
N ARG A 227 39.15 -8.32 -0.48
CA ARG A 227 40.49 -8.83 -0.74
C ARG A 227 40.46 -10.02 -1.69
N SER A 228 41.60 -10.35 -2.28
CA SER A 228 41.87 -11.62 -2.96
C SER A 228 43.19 -12.23 -2.49
N THR A 229 43.27 -13.56 -2.41
CA THR A 229 44.47 -14.32 -2.05
C THR A 229 44.57 -15.58 -2.92
N PRO A 230 45.78 -16.08 -3.26
CA PRO A 230 45.92 -17.35 -3.98
C PRO A 230 45.64 -18.58 -3.08
N SER A 231 45.47 -18.40 -1.77
CA SER A 231 45.28 -19.48 -0.81
C SER A 231 43.82 -19.57 -0.35
N GLU A 232 43.17 -20.69 -0.63
CA GLU A 232 41.82 -20.99 -0.14
C GLU A 232 41.74 -20.92 1.39
N ASP A 233 42.67 -21.58 2.07
CA ASP A 233 42.72 -21.62 3.54
C ASP A 233 42.86 -20.23 4.15
N GLU A 234 43.64 -19.34 3.52
CA GLU A 234 43.74 -17.96 3.98
C GLU A 234 42.44 -17.20 3.76
N ALA A 235 41.80 -17.35 2.59
CA ALA A 235 40.54 -16.72 2.27
C ALA A 235 39.43 -17.13 3.25
N VAL A 236 39.29 -18.45 3.49
CA VAL A 236 38.30 -19.03 4.40
C VAL A 236 38.52 -18.56 5.82
N ARG A 237 39.74 -18.70 6.38
CA ARG A 237 40.03 -18.23 7.76
C ARG A 237 39.74 -16.75 7.95
N ARG A 238 39.98 -15.94 6.91
CA ARG A 238 39.72 -14.50 6.97
C ARG A 238 38.24 -14.17 6.84
N ALA A 239 37.50 -14.88 5.99
CA ALA A 239 36.05 -14.78 5.91
C ALA A 239 35.38 -15.20 7.23
N GLU A 240 35.79 -16.31 7.85
CA GLU A 240 35.26 -16.77 9.14
C GLU A 240 35.43 -15.75 10.26
N ARG A 241 36.57 -15.05 10.32
CA ARG A 241 36.79 -13.94 11.28
C ARG A 241 35.84 -12.76 11.06
N LEU A 242 35.42 -12.52 9.83
CA LEU A 242 34.45 -11.46 9.52
C LEU A 242 33.03 -11.94 9.82
N VAL A 243 32.70 -13.20 9.51
CA VAL A 243 31.41 -13.81 9.87
C VAL A 243 31.20 -13.81 11.39
N SER A 244 32.22 -14.16 12.18
CA SER A 244 32.13 -14.16 13.66
C SER A 244 31.91 -12.75 14.24
N ARG A 245 32.26 -11.71 13.50
CA ARG A 245 31.99 -10.30 13.82
C ARG A 245 30.64 -9.81 13.29
N GLY A 246 29.83 -10.69 12.70
CA GLY A 246 28.49 -10.41 12.18
C GLY A 246 28.45 -9.87 10.75
N TYR A 247 29.56 -9.94 10.00
CA TYR A 247 29.60 -9.48 8.61
C TYR A 247 29.13 -10.59 7.66
N ASN A 248 28.31 -10.21 6.68
CA ASN A 248 27.87 -11.10 5.61
C ASN A 248 28.94 -11.17 4.51
N VAL A 249 29.87 -12.12 4.61
CA VAL A 249 30.94 -12.33 3.63
C VAL A 249 30.88 -13.72 3.01
N SER A 250 31.36 -13.84 1.77
CA SER A 250 31.55 -15.11 1.07
C SER A 250 32.91 -15.14 0.36
N VAL A 251 33.36 -16.35 0.03
CA VAL A 251 34.60 -16.59 -0.73
C VAL A 251 34.22 -17.15 -2.10
N HIS A 252 34.81 -16.61 -3.16
CA HIS A 252 34.58 -17.04 -4.54
C HIS A 252 35.92 -17.40 -5.19
N LEU A 253 35.97 -18.56 -5.86
CA LEU A 253 37.08 -18.93 -6.73
C LEU A 253 36.96 -18.18 -8.05
N CYS A 254 38.05 -17.57 -8.48
CA CYS A 254 38.15 -16.77 -9.69
C CYS A 254 38.88 -17.58 -10.78
N ASP A 255 38.62 -17.26 -12.06
CA ASP A 255 39.16 -17.98 -13.22
C ASP A 255 40.70 -17.97 -13.29
N ASN A 256 41.35 -17.02 -12.62
CA ASN A 256 42.80 -16.93 -12.50
C ASN A 256 43.39 -17.77 -11.35
N GLY A 257 42.57 -18.55 -10.64
CA GLY A 257 42.98 -19.41 -9.52
C GLY A 257 43.08 -18.70 -8.16
N TYR A 258 42.62 -17.46 -8.06
CA TYR A 258 42.57 -16.71 -6.79
C TYR A 258 41.23 -16.86 -6.11
N TYR A 259 41.21 -16.59 -4.80
CA TYR A 259 40.01 -16.60 -3.97
C TYR A 259 39.68 -15.17 -3.54
N ALA A 260 38.56 -14.64 -4.03
CA ALA A 260 38.06 -13.33 -3.66
C ALA A 260 37.15 -13.43 -2.43
N ILE A 261 37.42 -12.60 -1.42
CA ILE A 261 36.56 -12.39 -0.26
C ILE A 261 35.66 -11.20 -0.56
N VAL A 262 34.36 -11.45 -0.65
CA VAL A 262 33.36 -10.44 -0.98
C VAL A 262 32.38 -10.20 0.16
N TYR A 263 31.83 -9.00 0.24
CA TYR A 263 30.85 -8.61 1.25
C TYR A 263 29.47 -8.32 0.64
N GLY A 264 28.47 -9.02 1.19
CA GLY A 264 27.05 -8.87 0.90
C GLY A 264 26.70 -8.92 -0.57
N MET A 265 25.53 -8.43 -0.94
CA MET A 265 25.15 -8.23 -2.34
C MET A 265 24.17 -7.07 -2.37
N PHE A 266 24.52 -6.02 -3.10
CA PHE A 266 23.80 -4.75 -3.01
C PHE A 266 23.52 -4.16 -4.39
N GLU A 267 22.54 -3.26 -4.46
CA GLU A 267 22.42 -2.38 -5.62
C GLU A 267 23.60 -1.40 -5.66
N ILE A 268 24.02 -0.99 -6.86
CA ILE A 268 25.27 -0.23 -7.07
C ILE A 268 25.43 1.00 -6.16
N ASP A 269 24.39 1.82 -5.99
CA ASP A 269 24.49 3.04 -5.17
C ASP A 269 24.61 2.72 -3.69
N ARG A 270 23.87 1.72 -3.21
CA ARG A 270 24.02 1.22 -1.84
C ARG A 270 25.38 0.53 -1.63
N ALA A 271 25.89 -0.15 -2.64
CA ALA A 271 27.20 -0.78 -2.61
C ALA A 271 28.31 0.28 -2.45
N LYS A 272 28.20 1.44 -3.12
CA LYS A 272 29.12 2.58 -2.94
C LYS A 272 29.11 3.10 -1.50
N ASP A 273 27.92 3.33 -0.93
CA ASP A 273 27.79 3.84 0.44
C ASP A 273 28.34 2.85 1.47
N ILE A 274 27.99 1.57 1.33
CA ILE A 274 28.47 0.50 2.22
C ILE A 274 29.97 0.32 2.08
N LYS A 275 30.53 0.38 0.85
CA LYS A 275 31.97 0.31 0.63
C LYS A 275 32.69 1.40 1.41
N GLN A 276 32.18 2.63 1.37
CA GLN A 276 32.76 3.75 2.11
C GLN A 276 32.68 3.56 3.63
N ASP A 277 31.58 3.02 4.15
CA ASP A 277 31.43 2.68 5.58
C ASP A 277 32.38 1.55 6.01
N LEU A 278 32.57 0.53 5.17
CA LEU A 278 33.52 -0.55 5.44
C LEU A 278 34.97 -0.07 5.43
N ILE A 279 35.31 0.87 4.55
CA ILE A 279 36.63 1.54 4.53
C ILE A 279 36.81 2.35 5.82
N TYR A 280 35.82 3.17 6.17
CA TYR A 280 35.86 3.99 7.38
C TYR A 280 36.04 3.18 8.67
N ARG A 281 35.49 1.96 8.70
CA ARG A 281 35.60 1.03 9.84
C ARG A 281 36.82 0.11 9.80
N ASP A 282 37.73 0.31 8.85
CA ASP A 282 38.93 -0.52 8.64
C ASP A 282 38.60 -2.01 8.44
N ILE A 283 37.46 -2.28 7.79
CA ILE A 283 37.03 -3.63 7.40
C ILE A 283 37.43 -3.90 5.95
N ALA A 284 37.27 -2.88 5.09
CA ALA A 284 37.71 -2.87 3.71
C ALA A 284 38.89 -1.91 3.56
N ARG A 285 39.78 -2.16 2.60
CA ARG A 285 40.86 -1.23 2.26
C ARG A 285 40.36 -0.15 1.31
N ASP A 286 41.10 0.94 1.19
CA ASP A 286 40.77 2.07 0.31
C ASP A 286 40.60 1.68 -1.17
N ASP A 287 41.28 0.60 -1.59
CA ASP A 287 41.23 0.04 -2.93
C ASP A 287 40.12 -1.02 -3.12
N ALA A 288 39.28 -1.25 -2.10
CA ALA A 288 38.09 -2.06 -2.25
C ALA A 288 37.22 -1.50 -3.39
N PHE A 289 36.64 -2.40 -4.16
CA PHE A 289 35.87 -2.04 -5.35
C PHE A 289 34.60 -2.85 -5.48
N LEU A 290 33.72 -2.36 -6.34
CA LEU A 290 32.43 -2.96 -6.62
C LEU A 290 32.55 -3.86 -7.84
N ILE A 291 32.02 -5.06 -7.76
CA ILE A 291 31.97 -5.97 -8.90
C ILE A 291 30.56 -6.52 -9.10
N PRO A 292 30.04 -6.53 -10.34
CA PRO A 292 28.79 -7.23 -10.64
C PRO A 292 28.87 -8.71 -10.28
N GLU A 293 27.77 -9.28 -9.81
CA GLU A 293 27.63 -10.69 -9.41
C GLU A 293 28.07 -11.63 -10.53
N LYS A 294 27.66 -11.33 -11.77
CA LYS A 294 28.02 -12.10 -12.95
C LYS A 294 29.51 -12.12 -13.27
N ASP A 295 30.27 -11.13 -12.77
CA ASP A 295 31.69 -10.95 -13.09
C ASP A 295 32.61 -11.46 -11.96
N VAL A 296 32.06 -11.90 -10.81
CA VAL A 296 32.85 -12.30 -9.64
C VAL A 296 33.76 -13.51 -9.86
N GLY A 297 33.37 -14.41 -10.77
CA GLY A 297 34.21 -15.52 -11.21
C GLY A 297 35.23 -15.12 -12.28
N ALA A 298 34.88 -14.15 -13.13
CA ALA A 298 35.60 -13.86 -14.37
C ALA A 298 36.68 -12.78 -14.24
N GLN A 299 36.60 -11.91 -13.22
CA GLN A 299 37.49 -10.76 -13.11
C GLN A 299 38.79 -11.09 -12.37
N VAL A 300 39.89 -10.49 -12.81
CA VAL A 300 41.21 -10.58 -12.16
C VAL A 300 41.31 -9.51 -11.06
N TYR A 301 41.65 -9.95 -9.85
CA TYR A 301 41.76 -9.09 -8.68
C TYR A 301 43.23 -8.73 -8.39
N PRO A 302 43.55 -7.48 -8.02
CA PRO A 302 44.89 -7.10 -7.59
C PRO A 302 45.35 -7.96 -6.41
N LEU A 303 46.58 -8.48 -6.50
CA LEU A 303 47.16 -9.38 -5.52
C LEU A 303 47.68 -8.61 -4.30
N TYR A 304 47.42 -9.15 -3.10
CA TYR A 304 48.03 -8.66 -1.86
C TYR A 304 48.41 -9.79 -0.92
#